data_AF-A0A1D1ZYC7-F1
#
_entry.id   AF-A0A1D1ZYC7-F1
#
_cell.length_a   1.000
_cell.length_b   1.000
_cell.length_c   1.000
_cell.angle_alpha   90.00
_cell.angle_beta   90.00
_cell.angle_gamma   90.00
#
_symmetry.space_group_name_H-M   'P 1'
#
loop_
_entity.id
_entity.type
_entity.pdbx_description
1 polymer ?
#
loop_
_entity_poly.entity_id
_entity_poly.type
_entity_poly.pdbx_seq_one_letter_code
_entity_poly.pdbx_strand_id
1 'polypeptide(L)'
;MDGFVHLFASQILSRGLTFGLNLLSARSLTPQAYGVVAIQLHLLNTTLLFLSREGFRRGCLRIDARKPGSVLATSALCIPLGAVFSAPSIWLLVQRRPGDVVWHQALQLQGLAVVVELLSEPLYVLATVRKQYSLRVGVEAGAQLAKSVLIAGLLARPDADPAVAFSLGQLAYAGATLLCYAAWGCSLRGVLGGAGSAEAHAGAPAGSKAAPSQEQHAADQAATDTRPGLDLPALQLSGLFGVQAVGKLVLAEGSKFTLAALQSSYDQGVLGLVTNLGSLLVRTVFQPFEEAAFLAFSRAAAGVARDGGDGVAEGRGDGGAEPGDAASGADIRGGPGRDPSATAHP
;
A
#
# COMPACT_ATOMS: atom_id res chain seq x y z
N MET A 1 -9.73 22.02 -16.82
CA MET A 1 -8.64 21.09 -17.20
C MET A 1 -7.36 21.35 -16.40
N ASP A 2 -7.17 22.56 -15.87
CA ASP A 2 -5.93 23.01 -15.20
C ASP A 2 -5.55 22.23 -13.93
N GLY A 3 -6.51 21.81 -13.10
CA GLY A 3 -6.23 21.03 -11.89
C GLY A 3 -5.67 19.62 -12.18
N PHE A 4 -6.13 18.99 -13.27
CA PHE A 4 -5.60 17.70 -13.71
C PHE A 4 -4.17 17.87 -14.25
N VAL A 5 -3.92 18.90 -15.04
CA VAL A 5 -2.59 19.20 -15.59
C VAL A 5 -1.59 19.48 -14.45
N HIS A 6 -2.00 20.19 -13.41
CA HIS A 6 -1.12 20.49 -12.27
C HIS A 6 -0.78 19.24 -11.43
N LEU A 7 -1.76 18.35 -11.19
CA LEU A 7 -1.54 17.07 -10.51
C LEU A 7 -0.68 16.11 -11.35
N PHE A 8 -0.92 16.07 -12.65
CA PHE A 8 -0.16 15.26 -13.58
C PHE A 8 1.29 15.75 -13.69
N ALA A 9 1.49 17.06 -13.82
CA ALA A 9 2.81 17.68 -13.85
C ALA A 9 3.59 17.45 -12.54
N SER A 10 2.94 17.55 -11.38
CA SER A 10 3.60 17.31 -10.10
C SER A 10 4.00 15.84 -9.90
N GLN A 11 3.17 14.89 -10.36
CA GLN A 11 3.51 13.46 -10.36
C GLN A 11 4.69 13.14 -11.29
N ILE A 12 4.69 13.70 -12.50
CA ILE A 12 5.82 13.55 -13.44
C ILE A 12 7.09 14.17 -12.85
N LEU A 13 7.00 15.37 -12.28
CA LEU A 13 8.15 16.06 -11.72
C LEU A 13 8.75 15.27 -10.55
N SER A 14 7.93 14.77 -9.63
CA SER A 14 8.41 13.98 -8.49
C SER A 14 9.07 12.66 -8.91
N ARG A 15 8.50 11.98 -9.90
CA ARG A 15 9.08 10.73 -10.45
C ARG A 15 10.35 11.01 -11.25
N GLY A 16 10.34 12.07 -12.05
CA GLY A 16 11.49 12.54 -12.83
C GLY A 16 12.66 12.97 -11.95
N LEU A 17 12.40 13.68 -10.85
CA LEU A 17 13.42 14.04 -9.86
C LEU A 17 14.06 12.81 -9.22
N THR A 18 13.23 11.87 -8.75
CA THR A 18 13.71 10.63 -8.13
C THR A 18 14.51 9.80 -9.14
N PHE A 19 14.05 9.74 -10.39
CA PHE A 19 14.78 9.11 -11.50
C PHE A 19 16.13 9.79 -11.74
N GLY A 20 16.16 11.12 -11.83
CA GLY A 20 17.38 11.89 -12.04
C GLY A 20 18.42 11.65 -10.93
N LEU A 21 18.00 11.65 -9.67
CA LEU A 21 18.87 11.34 -8.54
C LEU A 21 19.41 9.91 -8.58
N ASN A 22 18.58 8.94 -8.92
CA ASN A 22 19.00 7.54 -9.06
C ASN A 22 19.95 7.36 -10.26
N LEU A 23 19.73 8.09 -11.35
CA LEU A 23 20.61 8.09 -12.52
C LEU A 23 21.97 8.73 -12.21
N LEU A 24 22.00 9.88 -11.54
CA LEU A 24 23.23 10.52 -11.10
C LEU A 24 24.03 9.59 -10.18
N SER A 25 23.35 8.98 -9.22
CA SER A 25 23.96 7.99 -8.33
C SER A 25 24.55 6.83 -9.13
N ALA A 26 23.83 6.29 -10.11
CA ALA A 26 24.30 5.19 -10.95
C ALA A 26 25.52 5.56 -11.82
N ARG A 27 25.61 6.80 -12.30
CA ARG A 27 26.74 7.27 -13.12
C ARG A 27 28.05 7.39 -12.34
N SER A 28 27.97 7.60 -11.03
CA SER A 28 29.15 7.66 -10.16
C SER A 28 29.69 6.27 -9.78
N LEU A 29 29.02 5.18 -10.18
CA LEU A 29 29.37 3.83 -9.77
C LEU A 29 30.14 3.09 -10.86
N THR A 30 31.13 2.31 -10.42
CA THR A 30 31.72 1.27 -11.27
C THR A 30 30.69 0.13 -11.47
N PRO A 31 30.78 -0.64 -12.57
CA PRO A 31 29.88 -1.77 -12.81
C PRO A 31 29.88 -2.76 -11.63
N GLN A 32 31.03 -3.06 -11.04
CA GLN A 32 31.14 -3.97 -9.91
C GLN A 32 30.40 -3.44 -8.67
N ALA A 33 30.57 -2.16 -8.35
CA ALA A 33 29.87 -1.52 -7.24
C ALA A 33 28.34 -1.50 -7.46
N TYR A 34 27.92 -1.22 -8.70
CA TYR A 34 26.51 -1.28 -9.07
C TYR A 34 25.93 -2.69 -8.88
N GLY A 35 26.66 -3.74 -9.27
CA GLY A 35 26.25 -5.14 -9.08
C GLY A 35 26.04 -5.49 -7.60
N VAL A 36 26.98 -5.08 -6.73
CA VAL A 36 26.87 -5.29 -5.27
C VAL A 36 25.61 -4.62 -4.72
N VAL A 37 25.38 -3.35 -5.08
CA VAL A 37 24.27 -2.56 -4.53
C VAL A 37 22.91 -2.97 -5.11
N ALA A 38 22.80 -2.99 -6.44
CA ALA A 38 21.52 -3.13 -7.14
C ALA A 38 21.04 -4.59 -7.21
N ILE A 39 21.94 -5.55 -7.03
CA ILE A 39 21.60 -6.98 -7.00
C ILE A 39 21.77 -7.54 -5.59
N GLN A 40 22.98 -7.57 -5.03
CA GLN A 40 23.23 -8.31 -3.79
C GLN A 40 22.53 -7.68 -2.57
N LEU A 41 22.78 -6.39 -2.29
CA LEU A 41 22.15 -5.70 -1.16
C LEU A 41 20.64 -5.53 -1.36
N HIS A 42 20.21 -5.25 -2.58
CA HIS A 42 18.79 -5.19 -2.93
C HIS A 42 18.06 -6.52 -2.69
N LEU A 43 18.61 -7.65 -3.18
CA LEU A 43 18.03 -8.97 -2.96
C LEU A 43 17.96 -9.31 -1.48
N LEU A 44 19.01 -9.01 -0.71
CA LEU A 44 19.01 -9.21 0.74
C LEU A 44 17.85 -8.45 1.38
N ASN A 45 17.73 -7.14 1.11
CA ASN A 45 16.69 -6.30 1.70
C ASN A 45 15.28 -6.79 1.31
N THR A 46 15.05 -6.95 0.01
CA THR A 46 13.75 -7.34 -0.53
C THR A 46 13.35 -8.72 0.00
N THR A 47 14.26 -9.70 0.01
CA THR A 47 13.98 -11.04 0.53
C THR A 47 13.61 -11.01 2.00
N LEU A 48 14.41 -10.34 2.84
CA LEU A 48 14.14 -10.26 4.28
C LEU A 48 12.79 -9.60 4.56
N LEU A 49 12.48 -8.48 3.90
CA LEU A 49 11.21 -7.78 4.10
C LEU A 49 10.01 -8.60 3.58
N PHE A 50 10.12 -9.24 2.41
CA PHE A 50 9.05 -10.07 1.86
C PHE A 50 8.71 -11.25 2.77
N LEU A 51 9.73 -12.00 3.24
CA LEU A 51 9.53 -13.12 4.14
C LEU A 51 8.93 -12.70 5.48
N SER A 52 9.25 -11.50 5.95
CA SER A 52 8.87 -11.04 7.28
C SER A 52 7.48 -10.43 7.35
N ARG A 53 7.04 -9.68 6.31
CA ARG A 53 5.85 -8.81 6.45
C ARG A 53 4.77 -8.94 5.38
N GLU A 54 5.05 -9.48 4.20
CA GLU A 54 4.08 -9.47 3.09
C GLU A 54 2.83 -10.30 3.41
N GLY A 55 2.99 -11.42 4.13
CA GLY A 55 1.87 -12.21 4.63
C GLY A 55 0.94 -11.39 5.52
N PHE A 56 1.50 -10.67 6.50
CA PHE A 56 0.75 -9.84 7.44
C PHE A 56 0.05 -8.66 6.78
N ARG A 57 0.70 -8.01 5.81
CA ARG A 57 0.10 -6.91 5.02
C ARG A 57 -1.22 -7.31 4.37
N ARG A 58 -1.37 -8.58 3.95
CA ARG A 58 -2.59 -9.09 3.32
C ARG A 58 -3.55 -9.74 4.32
N GLY A 59 -3.03 -10.55 5.24
CA GLY A 59 -3.86 -11.26 6.22
C GLY A 59 -4.61 -10.31 7.16
N CYS A 60 -3.96 -9.21 7.58
CA CYS A 60 -4.57 -8.23 8.48
C CYS A 60 -5.65 -7.36 7.84
N LEU A 61 -5.81 -7.34 6.50
CA LEU A 61 -6.83 -6.54 5.81
C LEU A 61 -8.26 -6.97 6.13
N ARG A 62 -8.44 -8.18 6.67
CA ARG A 62 -9.73 -8.74 7.06
C ARG A 62 -10.15 -8.37 8.48
N ILE A 63 -9.23 -7.87 9.29
CA ILE A 63 -9.51 -7.42 10.66
C ILE A 63 -10.32 -6.12 10.57
N ASP A 64 -11.37 -6.00 11.38
CA ASP A 64 -12.19 -4.78 11.44
C ASP A 64 -11.32 -3.57 11.83
N ALA A 65 -11.42 -2.48 11.06
CA ALA A 65 -10.73 -1.22 11.31
C ALA A 65 -11.06 -0.59 12.67
N ARG A 66 -12.18 -0.97 13.28
CA ARG A 66 -12.59 -0.57 14.63
C ARG A 66 -11.79 -1.25 15.74
N LYS A 67 -11.03 -2.31 15.43
CA LYS A 67 -10.19 -3.06 16.37
C LYS A 67 -8.69 -2.81 16.12
N PRO A 68 -8.16 -1.60 16.36
CA PRO A 68 -6.77 -1.28 16.08
C PRO A 68 -5.78 -2.12 16.91
N GLY A 69 -6.16 -2.53 18.13
CA GLY A 69 -5.34 -3.38 18.99
C GLY A 69 -5.01 -4.73 18.35
N SER A 70 -6.00 -5.40 17.74
CA SER A 70 -5.81 -6.69 17.07
C SER A 70 -4.99 -6.57 15.79
N VAL A 71 -5.16 -5.50 15.02
CA VAL A 71 -4.33 -5.23 13.84
C VAL A 71 -2.87 -5.04 14.25
N LEU A 72 -2.61 -4.21 15.26
CA LEU A 72 -1.26 -3.94 15.75
C LEU A 72 -0.61 -5.19 16.35
N ALA A 73 -1.34 -5.95 17.17
CA ALA A 73 -0.82 -7.17 17.79
C ALA A 73 -0.45 -8.26 16.75
N THR A 74 -1.32 -8.47 15.75
CA THR A 74 -1.12 -9.51 14.73
C THR A 74 -0.01 -9.13 13.76
N SER A 75 0.04 -7.87 13.32
CA SER A 75 1.10 -7.39 12.41
C SER A 75 2.44 -7.20 13.10
N ALA A 76 2.50 -6.92 14.42
CA ALA A 76 3.74 -6.80 15.17
C ALA A 76 4.60 -8.08 15.16
N LEU A 77 4.01 -9.25 14.87
CA LEU A 77 4.74 -10.50 14.69
C LEU A 77 5.73 -10.47 13.51
N CYS A 78 5.60 -9.52 12.56
CA CYS A 78 6.59 -9.33 11.50
C CYS A 78 7.97 -8.87 12.04
N ILE A 79 8.01 -8.21 13.20
CA ILE A 79 9.25 -7.68 13.81
C ILE A 79 10.16 -8.81 14.31
N PRO A 80 9.71 -9.71 15.21
CA PRO A 80 10.55 -10.83 15.64
C PRO A 80 10.86 -11.78 14.48
N LEU A 81 9.91 -11.97 13.54
CA LEU A 81 10.15 -12.78 12.35
C LEU A 81 11.26 -12.19 11.48
N GLY A 82 11.30 -10.86 11.35
CA GLY A 82 12.38 -10.15 10.67
C GLY A 82 13.73 -10.35 11.32
N ALA A 83 13.82 -10.24 12.65
CA ALA A 83 15.06 -10.51 13.37
C ALA A 83 15.55 -11.95 13.17
N VAL A 84 14.62 -12.91 13.18
CA VAL A 84 14.90 -14.34 12.93
C VAL A 84 15.42 -14.58 11.52
N PHE A 85 14.94 -13.87 10.51
CA PHE A 85 15.47 -14.00 9.15
C PHE A 85 16.75 -13.17 8.92
N SER A 86 16.83 -11.97 9.47
CA SER A 86 17.92 -11.04 9.19
C SER A 86 19.22 -11.46 9.86
N ALA A 87 19.20 -11.84 11.14
CA ALA A 87 20.43 -12.14 11.88
C ALA A 87 21.20 -13.35 11.31
N PRO A 88 20.57 -14.51 11.03
CA PRO A 88 21.26 -15.64 10.41
C PRO A 88 21.73 -15.33 8.99
N SER A 89 20.93 -14.60 8.21
CA SER A 89 21.29 -14.22 6.84
C SER A 89 22.53 -13.33 6.81
N ILE A 90 22.58 -12.32 7.68
CA ILE A 90 23.74 -11.43 7.81
C ILE A 90 24.96 -12.21 8.27
N TRP A 91 24.81 -13.03 9.32
CA TRP A 91 25.90 -13.87 9.82
C TRP A 91 26.47 -14.76 8.71
N LEU A 92 25.61 -15.47 7.95
CA LEU A 92 26.03 -16.31 6.85
C LEU A 92 26.76 -15.53 5.74
N LEU A 93 26.25 -14.34 5.38
CA LEU A 93 26.83 -13.52 4.31
C LEU A 93 28.16 -12.85 4.72
N VAL A 94 28.34 -12.58 6.02
CA VAL A 94 29.63 -12.15 6.59
C VAL A 94 30.69 -13.24 6.40
N GLN A 95 30.33 -14.51 6.66
CA GLN A 95 31.24 -15.65 6.51
C GLN A 95 31.65 -15.91 5.06
N ARG A 96 30.87 -15.47 4.07
CA ARG A 96 31.21 -15.65 2.64
C ARG A 96 32.36 -14.77 2.15
N ARG A 97 32.65 -13.66 2.84
CA ARG A 97 33.76 -12.75 2.51
C ARG A 97 34.48 -12.34 3.79
N PRO A 98 35.27 -13.24 4.40
CA PRO A 98 36.02 -12.90 5.61
C PRO A 98 37.04 -11.80 5.29
N GLY A 99 37.16 -10.80 6.18
CA GLY A 99 38.10 -9.68 6.04
C GLY A 99 37.62 -8.47 5.24
N ASP A 100 36.48 -8.55 4.53
CA ASP A 100 35.91 -7.40 3.80
C ASP A 100 35.08 -6.51 4.75
N VAL A 101 35.78 -5.57 5.41
CA VAL A 101 35.21 -4.68 6.44
C VAL A 101 34.06 -3.84 5.87
N VAL A 102 34.19 -3.34 4.64
CA VAL A 102 33.17 -2.50 3.98
C VAL A 102 31.91 -3.33 3.71
N TRP A 103 32.08 -4.56 3.21
CA TRP A 103 30.97 -5.49 3.02
C TRP A 103 30.26 -5.82 4.34
N HIS A 104 31.00 -6.12 5.40
CA HIS A 104 30.42 -6.40 6.71
C HIS A 104 29.63 -5.22 7.27
N GLN A 105 30.18 -4.01 7.17
CA GLN A 105 29.48 -2.78 7.56
C GLN A 105 28.20 -2.58 6.75
N ALA A 106 28.26 -2.74 5.42
CA ALA A 106 27.08 -2.61 4.56
C ALA A 106 25.97 -3.62 4.91
N LEU A 107 26.32 -4.87 5.21
CA LEU A 107 25.38 -5.91 5.63
C LEU A 107 24.75 -5.61 7.00
N GLN A 108 25.53 -5.14 7.97
CA GLN A 108 25.04 -4.78 9.29
C GLN A 108 24.05 -3.61 9.21
N LEU A 109 24.39 -2.58 8.44
CA LEU A 109 23.50 -1.45 8.16
C LEU A 109 22.22 -1.91 7.45
N GLN A 110 22.32 -2.85 6.52
CA GLN A 110 21.16 -3.42 5.83
C GLN A 110 20.25 -4.18 6.78
N GLY A 111 20.82 -4.96 7.70
CA GLY A 111 20.08 -5.64 8.76
C GLY A 111 19.36 -4.68 9.70
N LEU A 112 20.07 -3.65 10.14
CA LEU A 112 19.49 -2.59 10.96
C LEU A 112 18.33 -1.90 10.22
N ALA A 113 18.52 -1.57 8.94
CA ALA A 113 17.49 -0.95 8.12
C ALA A 113 16.23 -1.83 8.02
N VAL A 114 16.39 -3.15 7.84
CA VAL A 114 15.25 -4.10 7.85
C VAL A 114 14.51 -4.05 9.18
N VAL A 115 15.22 -4.11 10.31
CA VAL A 115 14.58 -4.07 11.64
C VAL A 115 13.84 -2.74 11.84
N VAL A 116 14.48 -1.61 11.54
CA VAL A 116 13.86 -0.28 11.65
C VAL A 116 12.64 -0.15 10.76
N GLU A 117 12.69 -0.68 9.53
CA GLU A 117 11.56 -0.63 8.60
C GLU A 117 10.38 -1.46 9.13
N LEU A 118 10.65 -2.62 9.72
CA LEU A 118 9.63 -3.49 10.32
C LEU A 118 8.98 -2.87 11.57
N LEU A 119 9.67 -1.99 12.31
CA LEU A 119 9.04 -1.26 13.42
C LEU A 119 7.88 -0.36 12.95
N SER A 120 7.97 0.17 11.72
CA SER A 120 6.93 1.01 11.13
C SER A 120 5.76 0.21 10.55
N GLU A 121 5.95 -1.11 10.38
CA GLU A 121 5.05 -1.98 9.64
C GLU A 121 3.65 -2.15 10.28
N PRO A 122 3.50 -2.31 11.61
CA PRO A 122 2.17 -2.41 12.22
C PRO A 122 1.31 -1.16 11.98
N LEU A 123 1.94 0.01 12.02
CA LEU A 123 1.27 1.29 11.76
C LEU A 123 0.96 1.47 10.27
N TYR A 124 1.84 1.00 9.37
CA TYR A 124 1.57 0.91 7.94
C TYR A 124 0.32 0.04 7.65
N VAL A 125 0.25 -1.14 8.26
CA VAL A 125 -0.89 -2.06 8.10
C VAL A 125 -2.17 -1.44 8.66
N LEU A 126 -2.10 -0.81 9.84
CA LEU A 126 -3.24 -0.10 10.43
C LEU A 126 -3.74 1.05 9.55
N ALA A 127 -2.84 1.85 8.98
CA ALA A 127 -3.19 2.91 8.04
C ALA A 127 -3.88 2.34 6.78
N THR A 128 -3.44 1.16 6.32
CA THR A 128 -4.02 0.47 5.16
C THR A 128 -5.42 -0.06 5.45
N VAL A 129 -5.63 -0.70 6.61
CA VAL A 129 -6.96 -1.16 7.06
C VAL A 129 -7.93 0.01 7.21
N ARG A 130 -7.43 1.18 7.65
CA ARG A 130 -8.19 2.44 7.73
C ARG A 130 -8.33 3.18 6.41
N LYS A 131 -7.91 2.60 5.29
CA LYS A 131 -8.02 3.15 3.92
C LYS A 131 -7.33 4.51 3.75
N GLN A 132 -6.28 4.79 4.53
CA GLN A 132 -5.51 6.03 4.43
C GLN A 132 -4.43 5.95 3.34
N TYR A 133 -4.87 5.79 2.09
CA TYR A 133 -3.95 5.64 0.96
C TYR A 133 -3.09 6.88 0.71
N SER A 134 -3.63 8.09 0.94
CA SER A 134 -2.87 9.34 0.75
C SER A 134 -1.68 9.46 1.71
N LEU A 135 -1.85 9.04 2.97
CA LEU A 135 -0.74 9.00 3.93
C LEU A 135 0.35 8.07 3.42
N ARG A 136 -0.02 6.86 3.01
CA ARG A 136 0.92 5.86 2.52
C ARG A 136 1.73 6.37 1.33
N VAL A 137 1.04 6.92 0.32
CA VAL A 137 1.68 7.46 -0.88
C VAL A 137 2.64 8.59 -0.50
N GLY A 138 2.23 9.49 0.40
CA GLY A 138 3.09 10.59 0.87
C GLY A 138 4.33 10.10 1.63
N VAL A 139 4.18 9.14 2.55
CA VAL A 139 5.28 8.57 3.32
C VAL A 139 6.26 7.82 2.43
N GLU A 140 5.77 6.99 1.51
CA GLU A 140 6.59 6.19 0.59
C GLU A 140 7.38 7.11 -0.36
N ALA A 141 6.74 8.13 -0.92
CA ALA A 141 7.40 9.12 -1.77
C ALA A 141 8.45 9.94 -1.01
N GLY A 142 8.10 10.43 0.19
CA GLY A 142 9.00 11.22 1.03
C GLY A 142 10.23 10.42 1.48
N ALA A 143 10.03 9.18 1.94
CA ALA A 143 11.12 8.30 2.34
C ALA A 143 12.02 7.92 1.16
N GLN A 144 11.43 7.64 -0.01
CA GLN A 144 12.19 7.34 -1.22
C GLN A 144 13.04 8.54 -1.67
N LEU A 145 12.49 9.75 -1.61
CA LEU A 145 13.24 10.97 -1.92
C LEU A 145 14.39 11.18 -0.93
N ALA A 146 14.13 11.03 0.38
CA ALA A 146 15.15 11.15 1.42
C ALA A 146 16.31 10.17 1.20
N LYS A 147 16.00 8.92 0.86
CA LYS A 147 17.00 7.91 0.47
C LYS A 147 17.82 8.35 -0.75
N SER A 148 17.16 8.75 -1.84
CA SER A 148 17.85 9.14 -3.06
C SER A 148 18.74 10.38 -2.86
N VAL A 149 18.28 11.38 -2.09
CA VAL A 149 19.08 12.58 -1.76
C VAL A 149 20.29 12.21 -0.90
N LEU A 150 20.11 11.35 0.12
CA LEU A 150 21.22 10.93 0.97
C LEU A 150 22.28 10.16 0.15
N ILE A 151 21.87 9.21 -0.68
CA ILE A 151 22.79 8.44 -1.53
C ILE A 151 23.56 9.39 -2.45
N ALA A 152 22.88 10.30 -3.15
CA ALA A 152 23.52 11.26 -4.03
C ALA A 152 24.52 12.17 -3.28
N GLY A 153 24.16 12.64 -2.08
CA GLY A 153 25.04 13.47 -1.25
C GLY A 153 26.24 12.72 -0.69
N LEU A 154 26.10 11.43 -0.37
CA LEU A 154 27.21 10.59 0.08
C LEU A 154 28.17 10.27 -1.09
N LEU A 155 27.64 9.87 -2.24
CA LEU A 155 28.44 9.55 -3.44
C LEU A 155 29.07 10.77 -4.11
N ALA A 156 28.69 11.99 -3.71
CA ALA A 156 29.40 13.21 -4.13
C ALA A 156 30.79 13.32 -3.48
N ARG A 157 31.08 12.53 -2.42
CA ARG A 157 32.39 12.48 -1.78
C ARG A 157 33.25 11.41 -2.46
N PRO A 158 34.49 11.72 -2.87
CA PRO A 158 35.37 10.76 -3.56
C PRO A 158 35.66 9.49 -2.75
N ASP A 159 35.72 9.61 -1.42
CA ASP A 159 36.10 8.53 -0.51
C ASP A 159 34.92 7.67 -0.05
N ALA A 160 33.70 7.96 -0.50
CA ALA A 160 32.51 7.26 -0.02
C ALA A 160 32.37 5.89 -0.72
N ASP A 161 32.43 4.81 0.08
CA ASP A 161 32.14 3.47 -0.41
C ASP A 161 30.67 3.32 -0.84
N PRO A 162 30.40 2.91 -2.09
CA PRO A 162 29.04 2.74 -2.58
C PRO A 162 28.16 1.81 -1.76
N ALA A 163 28.71 0.69 -1.30
CA ALA A 163 27.95 -0.28 -0.52
C ALA A 163 27.41 0.34 0.78
N VAL A 164 28.26 1.08 1.50
CA VAL A 164 27.88 1.78 2.73
C VAL A 164 26.92 2.92 2.45
N ALA A 165 27.16 3.71 1.39
CA ALA A 165 26.29 4.82 1.00
C ALA A 165 24.85 4.36 0.72
N PHE A 166 24.69 3.26 -0.01
CA PHE A 166 23.37 2.70 -0.30
C PHE A 166 22.71 2.04 0.92
N SER A 167 23.47 1.37 1.78
CA SER A 167 22.93 0.84 3.04
C SER A 167 22.47 1.95 3.98
N LEU A 168 23.22 3.05 4.10
CA LEU A 168 22.78 4.25 4.82
C LEU A 168 21.55 4.89 4.18
N GLY A 169 21.47 4.90 2.85
CA GLY A 169 20.28 5.29 2.11
C GLY A 169 19.05 4.45 2.47
N GLN A 170 19.19 3.12 2.56
CA GLN A 170 18.08 2.27 3.02
C GLN A 170 17.72 2.53 4.48
N LEU A 171 18.71 2.76 5.35
CA LEU A 171 18.44 3.11 6.74
C LEU A 171 17.70 4.44 6.86
N ALA A 172 18.02 5.44 6.02
CA ALA A 172 17.29 6.70 5.95
C ALA A 172 15.85 6.51 5.45
N TYR A 173 15.63 5.65 4.45
CA TYR A 173 14.28 5.26 4.03
C TYR A 173 13.49 4.68 5.22
N ALA A 174 14.04 3.67 5.89
CA ALA A 174 13.41 3.00 7.02
C ALA A 174 13.14 3.96 8.20
N GLY A 175 14.09 4.85 8.49
CA GLY A 175 13.95 5.87 9.52
C GLY A 175 12.86 6.88 9.17
N ALA A 176 12.81 7.36 7.92
CA ALA A 176 11.77 8.28 7.46
C ALA A 176 10.38 7.65 7.53
N THR A 177 10.22 6.39 7.09
CA THR A 177 8.93 5.69 7.21
C THR A 177 8.52 5.53 8.67
N LEU A 178 9.44 5.13 9.55
CA LEU A 178 9.18 4.99 10.98
C LEU A 178 8.75 6.31 11.62
N LEU A 179 9.47 7.40 11.36
CA LEU A 179 9.15 8.72 11.91
C LEU A 179 7.78 9.20 11.45
N CYS A 180 7.47 9.09 10.15
CA CYS A 180 6.17 9.51 9.63
C CYS A 180 5.01 8.68 10.21
N TYR A 181 5.14 7.35 10.26
CA TYR A 181 4.10 6.50 10.82
C TYR A 181 3.98 6.67 12.34
N ALA A 182 5.07 6.87 13.06
CA ALA A 182 5.06 7.17 14.49
C ALA A 182 4.37 8.52 14.78
N ALA A 183 4.71 9.58 14.03
CA ALA A 183 4.06 10.88 14.15
C ALA A 183 2.55 10.79 13.89
N TRP A 184 2.15 10.06 12.84
CA TRP A 184 0.75 9.76 12.58
C TRP A 184 0.09 8.99 13.73
N GLY A 185 0.71 7.91 14.22
CA GLY A 185 0.20 7.13 15.35
C GLY A 185 0.02 7.95 16.63
N CYS A 186 0.96 8.87 16.93
CA CYS A 186 0.86 9.82 18.03
C CYS A 186 -0.32 10.79 17.84
N SER A 187 -0.52 11.31 16.62
CA SER A 187 -1.65 12.21 16.33
C SER A 187 -3.01 11.54 16.58
N LEU A 188 -3.14 10.24 16.30
CA LEU A 188 -4.37 9.49 16.59
C LEU A 188 -4.62 9.34 18.09
N ARG A 189 -3.56 9.11 18.87
CA ARG A 189 -3.67 9.01 20.33
C ARG A 189 -4.00 10.36 20.96
N GLY A 190 -3.48 11.46 20.40
CA GLY A 190 -3.81 12.83 20.80
C GLY A 190 -5.27 13.20 20.53
N VAL A 191 -5.81 12.81 19.37
CA VAL A 191 -7.22 13.06 19.02
C VAL A 191 -8.18 12.25 19.90
N LEU A 192 -7.85 11.00 20.21
CA LEU A 192 -8.67 10.16 21.10
C LEU A 192 -8.53 10.57 22.59
N GLY A 193 -7.36 11.04 23.01
CA GLY A 193 -7.12 11.52 24.38
C GLY A 193 -7.68 12.93 24.65
N GLY A 194 -7.77 13.78 23.62
CA GLY A 194 -8.34 15.13 23.72
C GLY A 194 -9.86 15.15 23.86
N ALA A 195 -10.56 14.14 23.32
CA ALA A 195 -12.01 14.01 23.48
C ALA A 195 -12.42 13.71 24.94
N GLY A 196 -11.56 13.05 25.72
CA GLY A 196 -11.84 12.74 27.13
C GLY A 196 -11.58 13.89 28.13
N SER A 197 -10.93 14.99 27.71
CA SER A 197 -10.68 16.15 28.60
C SER A 197 -11.66 17.30 28.43
N ALA A 198 -12.40 17.37 27.32
CA ALA A 198 -13.39 18.43 27.10
C ALA A 198 -14.72 18.21 27.86
N GLU A 199 -15.07 16.96 28.18
CA GLU A 199 -16.29 16.64 28.95
C GLU A 199 -16.11 16.75 30.48
N ALA A 200 -14.88 16.90 30.98
CA ALA A 200 -14.61 16.97 32.42
C ALA A 200 -14.87 18.36 33.06
N HIS A 201 -15.22 19.38 32.28
CA HIS A 201 -15.37 20.77 32.77
C HIS A 201 -16.72 21.46 32.47
N ALA A 202 -17.74 20.72 32.05
CA ALA A 202 -19.12 21.25 32.02
C ALA A 202 -19.93 20.59 33.15
N GLY A 203 -20.04 21.30 34.28
CA GLY A 203 -20.85 20.88 35.42
C GLY A 203 -22.33 20.74 35.06
N ALA A 204 -22.92 19.60 35.43
CA ALA A 204 -24.36 19.38 35.39
C ALA A 204 -25.10 20.23 36.43
N PRO A 205 -26.42 20.44 36.24
CA PRO A 205 -27.32 19.97 37.28
C PRO A 205 -28.41 19.03 36.75
N ALA A 206 -28.55 17.96 37.52
CA ALA A 206 -29.65 17.03 37.74
C ALA A 206 -30.98 17.21 36.98
N GLY A 207 -31.46 16.11 36.39
CA GLY A 207 -32.89 15.79 36.35
C GLY A 207 -33.41 15.17 35.06
N SER A 208 -33.21 13.86 34.86
CA SER A 208 -34.20 12.95 34.26
C SER A 208 -33.59 11.55 34.13
N LYS A 209 -34.21 10.56 34.79
CA LYS A 209 -33.87 9.14 34.61
C LYS A 209 -34.41 8.68 33.26
N ALA A 210 -33.57 8.74 32.23
CA ALA A 210 -33.78 7.98 31.00
C ALA A 210 -33.03 6.64 31.12
N ALA A 211 -33.71 5.54 30.83
CA ALA A 211 -33.12 4.20 30.78
C ALA A 211 -31.94 4.19 29.78
N PRO A 212 -30.86 3.44 30.05
CA PRO A 212 -29.71 3.42 29.15
C PRO A 212 -30.12 2.79 27.82
N SER A 213 -30.05 3.60 26.76
CA SER A 213 -30.22 3.17 25.37
C SER A 213 -29.18 2.10 25.02
N GLN A 214 -29.61 1.08 24.28
CA GLN A 214 -28.83 -0.08 23.83
C GLN A 214 -27.52 0.28 23.08
N GLU A 215 -27.40 1.51 22.59
CA GLU A 215 -26.15 2.09 22.02
C GLU A 215 -25.06 2.36 23.07
N GLN A 216 -25.41 2.71 24.31
CA GLN A 216 -24.43 2.96 25.38
C GLN A 216 -23.80 1.65 25.86
N HIS A 217 -24.54 0.54 25.91
CA HIS A 217 -23.94 -0.77 26.18
C HIS A 217 -23.04 -1.26 25.03
N ALA A 218 -23.32 -0.90 23.77
CA ALA A 218 -22.46 -1.20 22.64
C ALA A 218 -21.17 -0.35 22.63
N ALA A 219 -21.25 0.91 23.04
CA ALA A 219 -20.09 1.80 23.19
C ALA A 219 -19.19 1.40 24.37
N ASP A 220 -19.78 0.97 25.49
CA ASP A 220 -19.05 0.52 26.68
C ASP A 220 -18.43 -0.88 26.48
N GLN A 221 -19.06 -1.75 25.67
CA GLN A 221 -18.49 -3.01 25.19
C GLN A 221 -17.38 -2.81 24.14
N ALA A 222 -17.48 -1.78 23.30
CA ALA A 222 -16.39 -1.40 22.39
C ALA A 222 -15.18 -0.80 23.14
N ALA A 223 -15.40 -0.19 24.30
CA ALA A 223 -14.35 0.31 25.18
C ALA A 223 -13.66 -0.81 26.00
N THR A 224 -14.36 -1.91 26.32
CA THR A 224 -13.85 -3.01 27.17
C THR A 224 -13.15 -4.15 26.41
N ASP A 225 -13.26 -4.25 25.08
CA ASP A 225 -12.49 -5.21 24.25
C ASP A 225 -11.17 -4.60 23.75
N THR A 226 -10.52 -3.77 24.57
CA THR A 226 -9.24 -3.09 24.31
C THR A 226 -8.02 -3.93 24.67
N ARG A 227 -8.16 -5.25 24.87
CA ARG A 227 -7.00 -6.13 24.97
C ARG A 227 -6.44 -6.33 23.55
N PRO A 228 -5.14 -6.09 23.32
CA PRO A 228 -4.49 -6.45 22.06
C PRO A 228 -4.49 -7.97 21.91
N GLY A 229 -5.60 -8.53 21.44
CA GLY A 229 -5.77 -9.93 21.13
C GLY A 229 -5.26 -10.22 19.72
N LEU A 230 -4.42 -11.24 19.61
CA LEU A 230 -4.01 -11.81 18.34
C LEU A 230 -5.26 -12.30 17.58
N ASP A 231 -5.45 -11.80 16.36
CA ASP A 231 -6.52 -12.29 15.49
C ASP A 231 -6.05 -13.58 14.80
N LEU A 232 -6.41 -14.72 15.39
CA LEU A 232 -5.96 -16.02 14.93
C LEU A 232 -6.38 -16.34 13.47
N PRO A 233 -7.60 -15.98 13.01
CA PRO A 233 -7.97 -16.12 11.60
C PRO A 233 -7.06 -15.31 10.67
N ALA A 234 -6.81 -14.04 10.97
CA ALA A 234 -5.89 -13.21 10.19
C ALA A 234 -4.45 -13.75 10.24
N LEU A 235 -4.02 -14.34 11.36
CA LEU A 235 -2.70 -14.96 11.47
C LEU A 235 -2.57 -16.19 10.54
N GLN A 236 -3.56 -17.09 10.53
CA GLN A 236 -3.59 -18.24 9.63
C GLN A 236 -3.53 -17.80 8.15
N LEU A 237 -4.31 -16.78 7.82
CA LEU A 237 -4.33 -16.20 6.47
C LEU A 237 -3.00 -15.49 6.13
N SER A 238 -2.38 -14.83 7.10
CA SER A 238 -1.04 -14.24 6.94
C SER A 238 -0.01 -15.31 6.60
N GLY A 239 -0.11 -16.50 7.20
CA GLY A 239 0.72 -17.66 6.85
C GLY A 239 0.55 -18.11 5.40
N LEU A 240 -0.69 -18.29 4.93
CA LEU A 240 -0.99 -18.65 3.53
C LEU A 240 -0.47 -17.60 2.54
N PHE A 241 -0.73 -16.32 2.81
CA PHE A 241 -0.23 -15.23 1.99
C PHE A 241 1.30 -15.11 2.05
N GLY A 242 1.93 -15.50 3.16
CA GLY A 242 3.38 -15.61 3.30
C GLY A 242 3.97 -16.62 2.31
N VAL A 243 3.36 -17.81 2.18
CA VAL A 243 3.80 -18.81 1.19
C VAL A 243 3.65 -18.28 -0.23
N GLN A 244 2.52 -17.63 -0.54
CA GLN A 244 2.32 -16.99 -1.85
C GLN A 244 3.34 -15.86 -2.11
N ALA A 245 3.73 -15.13 -1.07
CA ALA A 245 4.73 -14.07 -1.17
C ALA A 245 6.11 -14.61 -1.54
N VAL A 246 6.49 -15.80 -1.07
CA VAL A 246 7.74 -16.47 -1.47
C VAL A 246 7.71 -16.80 -2.97
N GLY A 247 6.61 -17.36 -3.47
CA GLY A 247 6.44 -17.61 -4.91
C GLY A 247 6.54 -16.33 -5.73
N LYS A 248 5.89 -15.25 -5.26
CA LYS A 248 5.97 -13.92 -5.88
C LYS A 248 7.40 -13.37 -5.88
N LEU A 249 8.15 -13.54 -4.80
CA LEU A 249 9.54 -13.09 -4.69
C LEU A 249 10.43 -13.80 -5.71
N VAL A 250 10.32 -15.12 -5.83
CA VAL A 250 11.10 -15.89 -6.81
C VAL A 250 10.77 -15.48 -8.23
N LEU A 251 9.49 -15.25 -8.56
CA LEU A 251 9.10 -14.82 -9.90
C LEU A 251 9.51 -13.38 -10.21
N ALA A 252 9.41 -12.47 -9.24
CA ALA A 252 9.72 -11.06 -9.44
C ALA A 252 11.24 -10.80 -9.50
N GLU A 253 12.01 -11.47 -8.64
CA GLU A 253 13.45 -11.25 -8.49
C GLU A 253 14.29 -12.42 -9.03
N GLY A 254 13.67 -13.37 -9.73
CA GLY A 254 14.31 -14.58 -10.26
C GLY A 254 15.53 -14.30 -11.13
N SER A 255 15.46 -13.28 -11.99
CA SER A 255 16.59 -12.85 -12.81
C SER A 255 17.76 -12.39 -11.94
N LYS A 256 17.51 -11.59 -10.90
CA LYS A 256 18.55 -11.15 -9.96
C LYS A 256 19.10 -12.33 -9.15
N PHE A 257 18.29 -13.31 -8.75
CA PHE A 257 18.76 -14.53 -8.11
C PHE A 257 19.72 -15.32 -9.01
N THR A 258 19.38 -15.50 -10.29
CA THR A 258 20.27 -16.16 -11.27
C THR A 258 21.58 -15.40 -11.43
N LEU A 259 21.53 -14.06 -11.55
CA LEU A 259 22.73 -13.23 -11.65
C LEU A 259 23.60 -13.32 -10.39
N ALA A 260 22.99 -13.27 -9.20
CA ALA A 260 23.72 -13.37 -7.93
C ALA A 260 24.37 -14.74 -7.72
N ALA A 261 23.77 -15.81 -8.24
CA ALA A 261 24.26 -17.18 -8.07
C ALA A 261 25.34 -17.58 -9.08
N LEU A 262 25.23 -17.14 -10.33
CA LEU A 262 26.01 -17.70 -11.44
C LEU A 262 26.98 -16.72 -12.10
N GLN A 263 26.83 -15.42 -11.88
CA GLN A 263 27.55 -14.40 -12.65
C GLN A 263 28.52 -13.61 -11.80
N SER A 264 29.54 -13.03 -12.46
CA SER A 264 30.52 -12.16 -11.83
C SER A 264 29.88 -10.85 -11.35
N SER A 265 30.51 -10.16 -10.39
CA SER A 265 30.03 -8.83 -9.93
C SER A 265 29.98 -7.79 -11.06
N TYR A 266 30.81 -7.92 -12.10
CA TYR A 266 30.79 -7.05 -13.26
C TYR A 266 29.54 -7.27 -14.12
N ASP A 267 29.24 -8.53 -14.46
CA ASP A 267 28.06 -8.89 -15.28
C ASP A 267 26.76 -8.59 -14.53
N GLN A 268 26.75 -8.82 -13.21
CA GLN A 268 25.70 -8.36 -12.31
C GLN A 268 25.47 -6.85 -12.45
N GLY A 269 26.54 -6.06 -12.50
CA GLY A 269 26.50 -4.62 -12.72
C GLY A 269 25.87 -4.22 -14.04
N VAL A 270 26.40 -4.76 -15.14
CA VAL A 270 25.96 -4.42 -16.51
C VAL A 270 24.50 -4.82 -16.72
N LEU A 271 24.13 -6.06 -16.41
CA LEU A 271 22.76 -6.56 -16.60
C LEU A 271 21.78 -5.93 -15.62
N GLY A 272 22.20 -5.69 -14.39
CA GLY A 272 21.43 -4.95 -13.39
C GLY A 272 21.11 -3.54 -13.86
N LEU A 273 22.10 -2.82 -14.40
CA LEU A 273 21.93 -1.45 -14.88
C LEU A 273 20.96 -1.40 -16.06
N VAL A 274 21.15 -2.27 -17.06
CA VAL A 274 20.27 -2.33 -18.24
C VAL A 274 18.83 -2.64 -17.84
N THR A 275 18.63 -3.63 -16.96
CA THR A 275 17.29 -4.04 -16.53
C THR A 275 16.59 -2.95 -15.71
N ASN A 276 17.29 -2.38 -14.73
CA ASN A 276 16.71 -1.40 -13.81
C ASN A 276 16.51 -0.03 -14.49
N LEU A 277 17.49 0.44 -15.26
CA LEU A 277 17.44 1.77 -15.85
C LEU A 277 16.65 1.78 -17.16
N GLY A 278 16.79 0.74 -17.97
CA GLY A 278 16.07 0.60 -19.25
C GLY A 278 14.56 0.50 -19.05
N SER A 279 14.09 -0.35 -18.13
CA SER A 279 12.65 -0.46 -17.86
C SER A 279 12.06 0.77 -17.18
N LEU A 280 12.84 1.44 -16.31
CA LEU A 280 12.35 2.57 -15.53
C LEU A 280 12.25 3.86 -16.35
N LEU A 281 13.17 4.08 -17.31
CA LEU A 281 13.03 5.15 -18.29
C LEU A 281 11.77 4.97 -19.13
N VAL A 282 11.54 3.76 -19.66
CA VAL A 282 10.35 3.43 -20.44
C VAL A 282 9.08 3.66 -19.61
N ARG A 283 9.01 3.17 -18.37
CA ARG A 283 7.83 3.38 -17.51
C ARG A 283 7.60 4.85 -17.16
N THR A 284 8.65 5.61 -16.86
CA THR A 284 8.51 7.03 -16.50
C THR A 284 7.95 7.85 -17.65
N VAL A 285 8.33 7.50 -18.89
CA VAL A 285 7.82 8.15 -20.10
C VAL A 285 6.43 7.64 -20.46
N PHE A 286 6.22 6.33 -20.58
CA PHE A 286 5.00 5.77 -21.18
C PHE A 286 3.82 5.61 -20.22
N GLN A 287 4.05 5.41 -18.91
CA GLN A 287 2.95 5.21 -17.95
C GLN A 287 2.00 6.42 -17.86
N PRO A 288 2.49 7.68 -17.84
CA PRO A 288 1.60 8.85 -17.88
C PRO A 288 0.79 8.95 -19.18
N PHE A 289 1.37 8.56 -20.33
CA PHE A 289 0.63 8.51 -21.60
C PHE A 289 -0.44 7.42 -21.60
N GLU A 290 -0.14 6.25 -21.03
CA GLU A 290 -1.11 5.17 -20.87
C GLU A 290 -2.30 5.60 -20.02
N GLU A 291 -2.06 6.23 -18.87
CA GLU A 291 -3.11 6.76 -18.00
C GLU A 291 -3.95 7.84 -18.69
N ALA A 292 -3.32 8.73 -19.46
CA ALA A 292 -4.02 9.76 -20.24
C ALA A 292 -4.87 9.16 -21.37
N ALA A 293 -4.34 8.18 -22.11
CA ALA A 293 -5.07 7.47 -23.16
C ALA A 293 -6.26 6.71 -22.58
N PHE A 294 -6.06 6.00 -21.47
CA PHE A 294 -7.13 5.26 -20.79
C PHE A 294 -8.28 6.18 -20.34
N LEU A 295 -7.96 7.34 -19.77
CA LEU A 295 -8.96 8.34 -19.38
C LEU A 295 -9.69 8.93 -20.59
N ALA A 296 -8.99 9.21 -21.69
CA ALA A 296 -9.59 9.72 -22.91
C ALA A 296 -10.56 8.70 -23.53
N PHE A 297 -10.14 7.44 -23.67
CA PHE A 297 -10.99 6.37 -24.22
C PHE A 297 -12.16 6.02 -23.31
N SER A 298 -11.97 6.01 -21.99
CA SER A 298 -13.08 5.75 -21.04
C SER A 298 -14.17 6.82 -21.12
N ARG A 299 -13.77 8.09 -21.30
CA ARG A 299 -14.72 9.20 -21.48
C ARG A 299 -15.41 9.17 -22.84
N ALA A 300 -14.67 8.88 -23.90
CA ALA A 300 -15.24 8.74 -25.24
C ALA A 300 -16.27 7.59 -25.30
N ALA A 301 -15.95 6.43 -24.73
CA ALA A 301 -16.87 5.29 -24.65
C ALA A 301 -18.12 5.61 -23.82
N ALA A 302 -17.99 6.33 -22.69
CA ALA A 302 -19.12 6.76 -21.88
C ALA A 302 -20.00 7.83 -22.56
N GLY A 303 -19.42 8.67 -23.43
CA GLY A 303 -20.17 9.62 -24.27
C GLY A 303 -20.97 8.93 -25.36
N VAL A 304 -20.37 7.98 -26.08
CA VAL A 304 -21.06 7.17 -27.11
C VAL A 304 -22.22 6.36 -26.52
N ALA A 305 -22.07 5.84 -25.30
CA ALA A 305 -23.15 5.12 -24.62
C ALA A 305 -24.34 6.02 -24.21
N ARG A 306 -24.13 7.33 -24.05
CA ARG A 306 -25.20 8.30 -23.76
C ARG A 306 -25.94 8.71 -25.04
N ASP A 307 -25.22 9.02 -26.11
CA ASP A 307 -25.84 9.37 -27.41
C ASP A 307 -26.58 8.18 -28.06
N GLY A 308 -26.14 6.94 -27.80
CA GLY A 308 -26.86 5.74 -28.25
C GLY A 308 -28.13 5.40 -27.45
N GLY A 309 -28.32 6.01 -26.27
CA GLY A 309 -29.52 5.83 -25.43
C GLY A 309 -30.65 6.79 -25.78
N ASP A 310 -30.33 7.98 -26.29
CA ASP A 310 -31.32 9.00 -26.66
C ASP A 310 -31.90 8.78 -28.07
N GLY A 311 -31.32 7.87 -28.86
CA GLY A 311 -31.82 7.49 -30.20
C GLY A 311 -33.03 6.55 -30.24
N VAL A 312 -33.61 6.17 -29.09
CA VAL A 312 -34.79 5.26 -29.04
C VAL A 312 -36.09 5.98 -28.67
N ALA A 313 -36.07 7.28 -28.37
CA ALA A 313 -37.25 8.02 -27.90
C ALA A 313 -37.94 8.92 -28.95
N GLU A 314 -37.53 8.92 -30.22
CA GLU A 314 -38.12 9.83 -31.22
C GLU A 314 -38.52 9.09 -32.50
N GLY A 315 -39.71 8.48 -32.46
CA GLY A 315 -40.21 7.66 -33.55
C GLY A 315 -41.70 7.31 -33.46
N ARG A 316 -42.57 8.31 -33.32
CA ARG A 316 -44.02 8.30 -33.67
C ARG A 316 -44.53 9.73 -33.39
N GLY A 317 -44.72 10.60 -34.37
CA GLY A 317 -45.55 10.43 -35.56
C GLY A 317 -46.70 11.42 -35.41
N ASP A 318 -46.51 12.61 -35.98
CA ASP A 318 -47.45 13.73 -36.01
C ASP A 318 -48.61 13.47 -37.00
N GLY A 319 -49.78 14.05 -36.73
CA GLY A 319 -50.83 14.33 -37.72
C GLY A 319 -52.16 13.56 -37.60
N GLY A 320 -53.23 14.27 -37.24
CA GLY A 320 -54.61 13.88 -37.58
C GLY A 320 -55.68 14.39 -36.61
N ALA A 321 -56.35 15.48 -36.97
CA ALA A 321 -57.48 16.06 -36.25
C ALA A 321 -58.77 15.23 -36.41
N GLU A 322 -59.58 15.12 -35.34
CA GLU A 322 -61.05 15.36 -35.34
C GLU A 322 -61.62 15.30 -33.90
N PRO A 323 -62.63 16.12 -33.55
CA PRO A 323 -63.32 16.08 -32.26
C PRO A 323 -64.69 15.39 -32.36
N GLY A 324 -65.09 14.60 -31.35
CA GLY A 324 -66.41 13.97 -31.35
C GLY A 324 -66.79 13.26 -30.04
N ASP A 325 -67.66 13.94 -29.30
CA ASP A 325 -68.79 13.44 -28.51
C ASP A 325 -68.69 12.27 -27.50
N ALA A 326 -69.08 12.65 -26.27
CA ALA A 326 -70.15 12.07 -25.47
C ALA A 326 -70.01 10.67 -24.83
N ALA A 327 -69.95 10.73 -23.50
CA ALA A 327 -70.90 10.11 -22.56
C ALA A 327 -70.75 8.63 -22.14
N SER A 328 -71.00 8.46 -20.83
CA SER A 328 -71.57 7.29 -20.15
C SER A 328 -70.60 6.11 -19.95
N GLY A 329 -70.39 5.54 -18.77
CA GLY A 329 -71.21 5.44 -17.58
C GLY A 329 -71.09 4.00 -17.05
N ALA A 330 -71.13 3.85 -15.71
CA ALA A 330 -71.23 2.60 -14.94
C ALA A 330 -70.01 1.64 -14.98
N ASP A 331 -69.31 1.37 -13.87
CA ASP A 331 -69.71 0.74 -12.59
C ASP A 331 -69.94 -0.79 -12.70
N ILE A 332 -69.74 -1.44 -11.55
CA ILE A 332 -70.06 -2.81 -11.13
C ILE A 332 -68.86 -3.77 -11.00
N ARG A 333 -68.27 -3.69 -9.79
CA ARG A 333 -68.19 -4.75 -8.76
C ARG A 333 -68.15 -6.23 -9.20
N GLY A 334 -67.23 -6.96 -8.59
CA GLY A 334 -67.46 -8.37 -8.22
C GLY A 334 -66.18 -9.17 -7.95
N GLY A 335 -65.73 -9.25 -6.69
CA GLY A 335 -64.84 -10.33 -6.23
C GLY A 335 -65.63 -11.63 -6.00
N PRO A 336 -65.20 -12.56 -5.12
CA PRO A 336 -63.86 -12.83 -4.59
C PRO A 336 -63.53 -14.37 -4.54
N GLY A 337 -62.39 -14.75 -3.96
CA GLY A 337 -62.19 -16.05 -3.27
C GLY A 337 -61.29 -17.06 -4.00
N ARG A 338 -60.04 -17.23 -3.55
CA ARG A 338 -59.54 -18.24 -2.57
C ARG A 338 -59.45 -19.67 -3.17
N ASP A 339 -58.27 -20.17 -3.54
CA ASP A 339 -57.22 -20.85 -2.72
C ASP A 339 -57.40 -22.42 -2.73
N PRO A 340 -56.47 -23.26 -2.24
CA PRO A 340 -55.32 -23.86 -2.95
C PRO A 340 -55.25 -25.42 -2.84
N SER A 341 -54.31 -26.11 -3.51
CA SER A 341 -53.68 -27.41 -3.11
C SER A 341 -52.86 -28.01 -4.28
N ALA A 342 -51.56 -28.32 -4.09
CA ALA A 342 -50.94 -29.64 -3.83
C ALA A 342 -51.03 -30.60 -5.05
N THR A 343 -49.99 -31.25 -5.59
CA THR A 343 -49.04 -32.25 -5.05
C THR A 343 -47.99 -32.61 -6.15
N ALA A 344 -46.71 -32.78 -5.82
CA ALA A 344 -45.92 -34.03 -5.75
C ALA A 344 -45.50 -34.74 -7.07
N HIS A 345 -44.17 -34.79 -7.30
CA HIS A 345 -43.31 -35.88 -7.82
C HIS A 345 -43.59 -36.51 -9.22
N PRO A 346 -42.62 -37.21 -9.86
CA PRO A 346 -41.37 -37.86 -9.37
C PRO A 346 -40.10 -37.03 -9.54
#